data_AF-W4V130-F1
#
_entry.id   AF-W4V130-F1
#
_cell.length_a   1.000
_cell.length_b   1.000
_cell.length_c   1.000
_cell.angle_alpha   90.00
_cell.angle_beta   90.00
_cell.angle_gamma   90.00
#
_symmetry.space_group_name_H-M   'P 1'
#
loop_
_entity.id
_entity.type
_entity.pdbx_description
1 polymer ?
#
loop_
_entity_poly.entity_id
_entity_poly.type
_entity_poly.pdbx_seq_one_letter_code
_entity_poly.pdbx_strand_id
1 'polypeptide(L)'
;MYVYEAVREDAYVLYGFADKQEREIFLLLITVSGIGGNTARMILSALSPAELVNAIGSENVNLLKTVKGIGLKTAQRVIVDLKDKIKVTGASSDNGLLGDGGLLSSGYVAVQDEAVSALTMLGFASAPSMKVVMAILKDEPDAPVEKVVKLALKRL
;
A
#
# COMPACT_ATOMS: atom_id res chain seq x y z
N MET A 1 16.19 5.70 3.37
CA MET A 1 15.55 6.96 2.93
C MET A 1 14.81 6.70 1.64
N TYR A 2 13.53 7.01 1.61
CA TYR A 2 12.63 6.80 0.48
C TYR A 2 12.11 8.15 -0.02
N VAL A 3 11.76 8.23 -1.30
CA VAL A 3 11.35 9.49 -1.93
C VAL A 3 10.08 9.28 -2.79
N TYR A 4 9.21 10.29 -2.77
CA TYR A 4 8.16 10.49 -3.75
C TYR A 4 8.41 11.80 -4.50
N GLU A 5 8.36 11.71 -5.83
CA GLU A 5 8.56 12.83 -6.74
C GLU A 5 7.21 13.31 -7.26
N ALA A 6 6.91 14.59 -7.03
CA ALA A 6 5.72 15.26 -7.51
C ALA A 6 6.13 16.30 -8.56
N VAL A 7 5.94 15.95 -9.84
CA VAL A 7 6.19 16.84 -10.97
C VAL A 7 4.89 17.48 -11.42
N ARG A 8 4.86 18.81 -11.42
CA ARG A 8 3.79 19.65 -11.98
C ARG A 8 4.42 20.62 -12.97
N GLU A 9 3.59 21.23 -13.81
CA GLU A 9 4.05 22.22 -14.79
C GLU A 9 4.76 23.41 -14.14
N ASP A 10 4.36 23.76 -12.91
CA ASP A 10 4.86 24.91 -12.15
C ASP A 10 5.89 24.55 -11.06
N ALA A 11 6.08 23.26 -10.77
CA ALA A 11 6.86 22.84 -9.61
C ALA A 11 7.43 21.42 -9.73
N TYR A 12 8.66 21.28 -9.24
CA TYR A 12 9.31 19.99 -9.03
C TYR A 12 9.53 19.81 -7.52
N VAL A 13 8.80 18.89 -6.89
CA VAL A 13 8.82 18.72 -5.42
C VAL A 13 9.15 17.28 -5.05
N LEU A 14 10.09 17.11 -4.14
CA LEU A 14 10.44 15.82 -3.55
C LEU A 14 9.95 15.73 -2.10
N TYR A 15 9.26 14.65 -1.77
CA TYR A 15 8.87 14.29 -0.41
C TYR A 15 9.72 13.12 0.07
N GLY A 16 10.41 13.28 1.20
CA GLY A 16 11.28 12.25 1.79
C GLY A 16 10.63 11.54 2.97
N PHE A 17 10.93 10.24 3.11
CA PHE A 17 10.43 9.37 4.17
C PHE A 17 11.57 8.54 4.76
N ALA A 18 11.49 8.24 6.06
CA ALA A 18 12.52 7.47 6.75
C ALA A 18 12.44 6.00 6.33
N ASP A 19 11.22 5.46 6.33
CA ASP A 19 10.93 4.07 5.98
C ASP A 19 9.99 3.95 4.75
N LYS A 20 9.80 2.71 4.31
CA LYS A 20 8.98 2.38 3.15
C LYS A 20 7.49 2.55 3.45
N GLN A 21 7.09 2.29 4.70
CA GLN A 21 5.70 2.28 5.13
C GLN A 21 5.12 3.69 5.16
N GLU A 22 5.88 4.66 5.67
CA GLU A 22 5.55 6.08 5.61
C GLU A 22 5.30 6.53 4.17
N ARG A 23 6.16 6.11 3.23
CA ARG A 23 5.98 6.41 1.81
C ARG A 23 4.71 5.77 1.25
N GLU A 24 4.43 4.51 1.56
CA GLU A 24 3.23 3.81 1.08
C GLU A 24 1.95 4.47 1.62
N ILE A 25 1.92 4.82 2.90
CA ILE A 25 0.80 5.54 3.50
C ILE A 25 0.65 6.94 2.89
N PHE A 26 1.75 7.66 2.64
CA PHE A 26 1.71 8.94 1.95
C PHE A 26 1.06 8.81 0.56
N LEU A 27 1.46 7.80 -0.21
CA LEU A 27 0.89 7.52 -1.53
C LEU A 27 -0.62 7.25 -1.45
N LEU A 28 -1.07 6.51 -0.44
CA LEU A 28 -2.49 6.29 -0.18
C LEU A 28 -3.22 7.60 0.15
N LEU A 29 -2.65 8.43 1.04
CA LEU A 29 -3.23 9.69 1.46
C LEU A 29 -3.47 10.65 0.29
N ILE A 30 -2.52 10.78 -0.63
CA ILE A 30 -2.66 11.67 -1.80
C ILE A 30 -3.67 11.17 -2.83
N THR A 31 -4.14 9.91 -2.74
CA THR A 31 -5.27 9.42 -3.57
C THR A 31 -6.62 9.94 -3.09
N VAL A 32 -6.72 10.44 -1.84
CA VAL A 32 -7.96 10.96 -1.27
C VAL A 32 -8.22 12.34 -1.85
N SER A 33 -9.39 12.53 -2.46
CA SER A 33 -9.76 13.81 -3.04
C SER A 33 -9.81 14.91 -1.97
N GLY A 34 -9.06 15.97 -2.19
CA GLY A 34 -8.90 17.08 -1.25
C GLY A 34 -7.68 16.95 -0.34
N ILE A 35 -6.87 15.90 -0.50
CA ILE A 35 -5.56 15.76 0.13
C ILE A 35 -4.47 15.86 -0.94
N GLY A 36 -3.66 16.92 -0.85
CA GLY A 36 -2.43 17.07 -1.62
C GLY A 36 -1.20 16.67 -0.82
N GLY A 37 -0.03 16.67 -1.48
CA GLY A 37 1.24 16.26 -0.85
C GLY A 37 1.60 17.03 0.43
N ASN A 38 1.34 18.34 0.49
CA ASN A 38 1.59 19.13 1.70
C ASN A 38 0.70 18.71 2.88
N THR A 39 -0.59 18.45 2.62
CA THR A 39 -1.53 17.99 3.65
C THR A 39 -1.18 16.57 4.10
N ALA A 40 -0.87 15.67 3.17
CA ALA A 40 -0.42 14.31 3.49
C ALA A 40 0.86 14.33 4.34
N ARG A 41 1.82 15.21 4.02
CA ARG A 41 3.02 15.42 4.84
C ARG A 41 2.67 15.90 6.25
N MET A 42 1.74 16.86 6.38
CA MET A 42 1.29 17.34 7.70
C MET A 42 0.61 16.24 8.52
N ILE A 43 -0.16 15.35 7.90
CA ILE A 43 -0.75 14.18 8.59
C ILE A 43 0.34 13.30 9.16
N LEU A 44 1.32 12.90 8.34
CA LEU A 44 2.43 12.06 8.78
C LEU A 44 3.40 12.76 9.75
N SER A 45 3.36 14.09 9.83
CA SER A 45 4.10 14.86 10.84
C SER A 45 3.35 14.93 12.18
N ALA A 46 2.02 14.76 12.17
CA ALA A 46 1.17 14.87 13.35
C ALA A 46 0.79 13.51 13.94
N LEU A 47 0.74 12.47 13.11
CA LEU A 47 0.35 11.11 13.46
C LEU A 47 1.36 10.14 12.88
N SER A 48 1.82 9.20 13.68
CA SER A 48 2.60 8.07 13.18
C SER A 48 1.76 7.20 12.23
N PRO A 49 2.41 6.42 11.35
CA PRO A 49 1.76 5.38 10.54
C PRO A 49 0.75 4.54 11.32
N ALA A 50 1.14 4.01 12.48
CA ALA A 50 0.30 3.16 13.31
C ALA A 50 -0.91 3.90 13.88
N GLU A 51 -0.73 5.13 14.36
CA GLU A 51 -1.83 5.96 14.87
C GLU A 51 -2.83 6.30 13.77
N LEU A 52 -2.35 6.60 12.56
CA LEU A 52 -3.22 6.90 11.42
C LEU A 52 -4.05 5.68 11.01
N VAL A 53 -3.42 4.50 10.94
CA VAL A 53 -4.11 3.23 10.64
C VAL A 53 -5.18 2.96 11.70
N ASN A 54 -4.85 3.11 12.98
CA ASN A 54 -5.79 2.96 14.08
C ASN A 54 -6.92 3.99 14.03
N ALA A 55 -6.61 5.26 13.72
CA ALA A 55 -7.60 6.32 13.58
C ALA A 55 -8.61 6.01 12.47
N ILE A 56 -8.14 5.47 11.35
CA ILE A 56 -8.99 5.09 10.22
C ILE A 56 -9.81 3.84 10.54
N GLY A 57 -9.20 2.83 11.16
CA GLY A 57 -9.87 1.59 11.56
C GLY A 57 -10.95 1.79 12.61
N SER A 58 -10.74 2.72 13.55
CA SER A 58 -11.70 3.10 14.61
C SER A 58 -12.64 4.23 14.23
N GLU A 59 -12.58 4.71 12.98
CA GLU A 59 -13.37 5.85 12.47
C GLU A 59 -13.24 7.12 13.33
N ASN A 60 -12.07 7.34 13.92
CA ASN A 60 -11.80 8.47 14.80
C ASN A 60 -11.57 9.76 14.00
N VAL A 61 -12.67 10.35 13.54
CA VAL A 61 -12.70 11.62 12.78
C VAL A 61 -12.05 12.76 13.57
N ASN A 62 -12.18 12.77 14.91
CA ASN A 62 -11.67 13.86 15.73
C ASN A 62 -10.14 13.91 15.74
N LEU A 63 -9.49 12.75 15.74
CA LEU A 63 -8.03 12.67 15.68
C LEU A 63 -7.50 13.25 14.35
N LEU A 64 -8.13 12.94 13.22
CA LEU A 64 -7.76 13.47 11.91
C LEU A 64 -7.99 14.98 11.80
N LYS A 65 -9.02 15.52 12.46
CA LYS A 65 -9.33 16.96 12.49
C LYS A 65 -8.30 17.79 13.27
N THR A 66 -7.45 17.16 14.09
CA THR A 66 -6.38 17.89 14.80
C THR A 66 -5.30 18.40 13.85
N VAL A 67 -5.18 17.77 12.67
CA VAL A 67 -4.21 18.16 11.64
C VAL A 67 -4.68 19.45 10.95
N LYS A 68 -3.79 20.45 10.93
CA LYS A 68 -4.06 21.74 10.28
C LYS A 68 -4.44 21.54 8.81
N GLY A 69 -5.58 22.10 8.41
CA GLY A 69 -6.09 22.01 7.03
C GLY A 69 -7.02 20.83 6.77
N ILE A 70 -7.30 19.99 7.78
CA ILE A 70 -8.28 18.89 7.66
C ILE A 70 -9.59 19.30 8.33
N GLY A 71 -10.61 19.53 7.50
CA GLY A 71 -11.98 19.75 7.97
C GLY A 71 -12.74 18.43 8.18
N LEU A 72 -13.96 18.54 8.72
CA LEU A 72 -14.84 17.39 8.98
C LEU A 72 -15.06 16.52 7.72
N LYS A 73 -15.37 17.15 6.58
CA LYS A 73 -15.63 16.44 5.33
C LYS A 73 -14.39 15.69 4.83
N THR A 74 -13.22 16.32 4.89
CA THR A 74 -11.96 15.70 4.47
C THR A 74 -11.60 14.54 5.40
N ALA A 75 -11.72 14.70 6.72
CA ALA A 75 -11.47 13.63 7.67
C ALA A 75 -12.38 12.41 7.45
N GLN A 76 -13.68 12.63 7.24
CA GLN A 76 -14.62 11.56 6.91
C GLN A 76 -14.24 10.87 5.59
N ARG A 77 -13.83 11.63 4.58
CA ARG A 77 -13.43 11.09 3.29
C ARG A 77 -12.16 10.25 3.36
N VAL A 78 -11.17 10.66 4.18
CA VAL A 78 -9.98 9.85 4.48
C VAL A 78 -10.39 8.49 5.05
N ILE A 79 -11.29 8.48 6.02
CA ILE A 79 -11.75 7.24 6.64
C ILE A 79 -12.42 6.34 5.59
N VAL A 80 -13.38 6.86 4.84
CA VAL A 80 -14.12 6.08 3.84
C VAL A 80 -13.19 5.56 2.73
N ASP A 81 -12.38 6.43 2.14
CA ASP A 81 -11.57 6.09 0.97
C ASP A 81 -10.38 5.16 1.31
N LEU A 82 -9.90 5.18 2.57
CA LEU A 82 -8.73 4.41 2.99
C LEU A 82 -9.03 3.21 3.87
N LYS A 83 -10.21 3.10 4.50
CA LYS A 83 -10.55 1.98 5.40
C LYS A 83 -10.39 0.61 4.75
N ASP A 84 -10.74 0.50 3.47
CA ASP A 84 -10.60 -0.76 2.72
C ASP A 84 -9.16 -0.97 2.20
N LYS A 85 -8.43 0.11 1.92
CA LYS A 85 -7.07 0.05 1.35
C LYS A 85 -6.00 -0.23 2.40
N ILE A 86 -6.16 0.30 3.60
CA ILE A 86 -5.16 0.21 4.67
C ILE A 86 -5.07 -1.20 5.28
N LYS A 87 -6.15 -1.99 5.24
CA LYS A 87 -6.13 -3.40 5.67
C LYS A 87 -5.14 -4.25 4.88
N VAL A 88 -4.86 -3.86 3.63
CA VAL A 88 -3.91 -4.56 2.75
C VAL A 88 -2.46 -4.19 3.12
N THR A 89 -2.20 -2.94 3.49
CA THR A 89 -0.84 -2.44 3.80
C THR A 89 -0.40 -2.72 5.25
N GLY A 90 -1.35 -2.80 6.19
CA GLY A 90 -1.07 -3.11 7.59
C GLY A 90 -0.59 -4.55 7.85
N ALA A 91 -0.86 -5.48 6.93
CA ALA A 91 -0.44 -6.88 7.03
C ALA A 91 1.07 -7.09 6.84
N SER A 92 1.81 -6.08 6.39
CA SER A 92 3.27 -6.14 6.21
C SER A 92 4.05 -5.63 7.42
N SER A 93 3.36 -5.33 8.53
CA SER A 93 3.95 -4.88 9.80
C SER A 93 3.90 -5.99 10.84
N ASP A 94 4.73 -7.01 10.67
CA ASP A 94 5.31 -7.65 11.84
C ASP A 94 6.82 -7.63 11.70
N ASN A 95 7.44 -6.68 12.38
CA ASN A 95 8.88 -6.65 12.55
C ASN A 95 9.19 -7.11 13.98
N GLY A 96 9.28 -8.42 14.16
CA GLY A 96 10.14 -9.06 15.15
C GLY A 96 9.66 -9.09 16.60
N LEU A 97 8.83 -10.07 16.94
CA LEU A 97 9.01 -11.07 18.00
C LEU A 97 7.61 -11.58 18.38
N LEU A 98 7.33 -12.85 18.07
CA LEU A 98 6.65 -13.86 18.89
C LEU A 98 6.06 -14.95 17.96
N GLY A 99 6.60 -16.18 18.06
CA GLY A 99 5.86 -17.39 17.68
C GLY A 99 6.28 -18.07 16.38
N ASP A 100 7.27 -18.96 16.50
CA ASP A 100 7.47 -20.15 15.67
C ASP A 100 6.12 -20.82 15.32
N GLY A 101 5.78 -20.92 14.01
CA GLY A 101 4.54 -21.62 13.61
C GLY A 101 3.87 -21.37 12.24
N GLY A 102 4.49 -20.72 11.24
CA GLY A 102 3.74 -20.46 9.98
C GLY A 102 4.53 -20.11 8.70
N LEU A 103 5.83 -20.38 8.63
CA LEU A 103 6.74 -19.87 7.57
C LEU A 103 6.47 -20.40 6.15
N LEU A 104 5.55 -21.35 5.94
CA LEU A 104 5.29 -21.92 4.61
C LEU A 104 4.20 -21.20 3.81
N SER A 105 3.39 -20.34 4.45
CA SER A 105 2.27 -19.65 3.78
C SER A 105 2.61 -18.20 3.38
N SER A 106 3.49 -17.53 4.13
CA SER A 106 3.81 -16.11 3.90
C SER A 106 4.58 -15.86 2.59
N GLY A 107 5.52 -16.74 2.24
CA GLY A 107 6.28 -16.63 0.98
C GLY A 107 5.40 -16.82 -0.25
N TYR A 108 4.45 -17.75 -0.20
CA TYR A 108 3.52 -18.03 -1.29
C TYR A 108 2.63 -16.83 -1.63
N VAL A 109 2.09 -16.16 -0.60
CA VAL A 109 1.25 -14.96 -0.78
C VAL A 109 2.08 -13.79 -1.29
N ALA A 110 3.30 -13.60 -0.77
CA ALA A 110 4.20 -12.55 -1.25
C ALA A 110 4.57 -12.71 -2.74
N VAL A 111 4.93 -13.93 -3.17
CA VAL A 111 5.28 -14.22 -4.56
C VAL A 111 4.08 -14.01 -5.49
N GLN A 112 2.88 -14.39 -5.04
CA GLN A 112 1.64 -14.16 -5.78
C GLN A 112 1.36 -12.68 -6.00
N ASP A 113 1.36 -11.88 -4.93
CA ASP A 113 1.03 -10.46 -4.99
C ASP A 113 2.04 -9.68 -5.83
N GLU A 114 3.32 -10.04 -5.73
CA GLU A 114 4.39 -9.42 -6.50
C GLU A 114 4.27 -9.76 -8.00
N ALA A 115 3.98 -11.02 -8.34
CA ALA A 115 3.77 -11.44 -9.72
C ALA A 115 2.53 -10.78 -10.35
N VAL A 116 1.41 -10.69 -9.62
CA VAL A 116 0.19 -10.01 -10.10
C VAL A 116 0.42 -8.51 -10.27
N SER A 117 1.16 -7.88 -9.36
CA SER A 117 1.52 -6.46 -9.47
C SER A 117 2.39 -6.19 -10.69
N ALA A 118 3.39 -7.04 -10.94
CA ALA A 118 4.23 -6.95 -12.13
C ALA A 118 3.43 -7.08 -13.43
N LEU A 119 2.53 -8.06 -13.52
CA LEU A 119 1.65 -8.24 -14.69
C LEU A 119 0.71 -7.05 -14.90
N THR A 120 0.20 -6.47 -13.81
CA THR A 120 -0.64 -5.28 -13.89
C THR A 120 0.14 -4.05 -14.38
N MET A 121 1.41 -3.89 -13.95
CA MET A 121 2.30 -2.86 -14.47
C MET A 121 2.64 -3.04 -15.96
N LEU A 122 2.64 -4.28 -16.45
CA LEU A 122 2.79 -4.59 -17.88
C LEU A 122 1.50 -4.37 -18.70
N GLY A 123 0.40 -3.97 -18.06
CA GLY A 123 -0.88 -3.64 -18.71
C GLY A 123 -1.90 -4.77 -18.73
N PHE A 124 -1.64 -5.90 -18.06
CA PHE A 124 -2.62 -6.99 -17.96
C PHE A 124 -3.65 -6.72 -16.85
N ALA A 125 -4.88 -7.18 -17.05
CA ALA A 125 -5.93 -7.01 -16.05
C ALA A 125 -5.62 -7.85 -14.79
N SER A 126 -5.86 -7.27 -13.60
CA SER A 126 -5.53 -7.89 -12.32
C SER A 126 -6.24 -9.23 -12.09
N ALA A 127 -7.55 -9.32 -12.35
CA ALA A 127 -8.33 -10.54 -12.09
C ALA A 127 -7.92 -11.75 -12.98
N PRO A 128 -7.71 -11.59 -14.30
CA PRO A 128 -7.12 -12.64 -15.13
C PRO A 128 -5.69 -13.03 -14.70
N SER A 129 -4.85 -12.04 -14.38
CA SER A 129 -3.47 -12.26 -13.95
C SER A 129 -3.40 -13.11 -12.68
N MET A 130 -4.24 -12.81 -11.69
CA MET A 130 -4.33 -13.57 -10.44
C MET A 130 -4.69 -15.04 -10.66
N LYS A 131 -5.63 -15.34 -11.57
CA LYS A 131 -6.01 -16.73 -11.89
C LYS A 131 -4.85 -17.53 -12.49
N VAL A 132 -4.11 -16.91 -13.41
CA VAL A 132 -2.98 -17.55 -14.08
C VAL A 132 -1.82 -17.78 -13.10
N VAL A 133 -1.51 -16.79 -12.27
CA VAL A 133 -0.48 -16.90 -11.22
C VAL A 133 -0.83 -17.98 -10.20
N MET A 134 -2.09 -18.06 -9.74
CA MET A 134 -2.54 -19.14 -8.85
C MET A 134 -2.38 -20.52 -9.49
N ALA A 135 -2.71 -20.67 -10.78
CA ALA A 135 -2.54 -21.95 -11.46
C ALA A 135 -1.07 -22.37 -11.56
N ILE A 136 -0.16 -21.42 -11.83
CA ILE A 136 1.28 -21.69 -11.91
C ILE A 136 1.86 -22.05 -10.54
N LEU A 137 1.48 -21.31 -9.49
CA LEU A 137 1.94 -21.58 -8.13
C LEU A 137 1.36 -22.87 -7.54
N LYS A 138 0.23 -23.36 -8.07
CA LYS A 138 -0.28 -24.69 -7.73
C LYS A 138 0.56 -25.81 -8.36
N ASP A 139 1.08 -25.59 -9.57
CA ASP A 139 1.94 -26.54 -10.27
C ASP A 139 3.38 -26.51 -9.72
N GLU A 140 3.88 -25.31 -9.38
CA GLU A 140 5.24 -25.07 -8.87
C GLU A 140 5.21 -24.11 -7.66
N PRO A 141 5.01 -24.61 -6.43
CA PRO A 141 4.81 -23.77 -5.25
C PRO A 141 6.05 -23.00 -4.79
N ASP A 142 7.26 -23.48 -5.11
CA ASP A 142 8.54 -22.83 -4.78
C ASP A 142 9.16 -22.06 -5.97
N ALA A 143 8.39 -21.79 -7.02
CA ALA A 143 8.90 -21.03 -8.16
C ALA A 143 9.21 -19.56 -7.75
N PRO A 144 10.40 -19.03 -8.08
CA PRO A 144 10.70 -17.62 -7.83
C PRO A 144 9.81 -16.70 -8.69
N VAL A 145 9.53 -15.49 -8.20
CA VAL A 145 8.64 -14.49 -8.86
C VAL A 145 8.96 -14.33 -10.34
N GLU A 146 10.22 -14.24 -10.71
CA GLU A 146 10.68 -14.08 -12.11
C GLU A 146 10.20 -15.22 -13.01
N LYS A 147 10.25 -16.47 -12.51
CA LYS A 147 9.79 -17.65 -13.24
C LYS A 147 8.27 -17.65 -13.36
N VAL A 148 7.56 -17.28 -12.28
CA VAL A 148 6.10 -17.18 -12.26
C VAL A 148 5.61 -16.14 -13.26
N VAL A 149 6.22 -14.94 -13.28
CA VAL A 149 5.87 -13.87 -14.24
C VAL A 149 6.13 -14.32 -15.68
N LYS A 150 7.27 -14.96 -15.96
CA LYS A 150 7.59 -15.47 -17.30
C LYS A 150 6.60 -16.54 -17.76
N LEU A 151 6.19 -17.44 -16.87
CA LEU A 151 5.18 -18.45 -17.17
C LEU A 151 3.79 -17.84 -17.35
N ALA A 152 3.43 -16.83 -16.57
CA ALA A 152 2.16 -16.14 -16.66
C ALA A 152 2.03 -15.40 -18.00
N LEU A 153 3.09 -14.71 -18.45
CA LEU A 153 3.14 -14.06 -19.77
C LEU A 153 3.01 -15.03 -20.94
N LYS A 154 3.36 -16.31 -20.76
CA LYS A 154 3.17 -17.35 -21.79
C LYS A 154 1.73 -17.90 -21.83
N ARG A 155 0.97 -17.72 -20.74
CA ARG A 155 -0.39 -18.28 -20.55
C ARG A 155 -1.51 -17.22 -20.67
N LEU A 156 -1.16 -15.92 -20.66
CA LEU A 156 -2.05 -14.77 -20.85
C LEU A 156 -2.10 -14.35 -22.32
#